data_AF-A0AB72ZRG0-F1
#
_entry.id   AF-A0AB72ZRG0-F1
#
_cell.length_a   1.000
_cell.length_b   1.000
_cell.length_c   1.000
_cell.angle_alpha   90.00
_cell.angle_beta   90.00
_cell.angle_gamma   90.00
#
_symmetry.space_group_name_H-M   'P 1'
#
loop_
_entity.id
_entity.type
_entity.pdbx_description
1 polymer ?
#
loop_
_entity_poly.entity_id
_entity_poly.type
_entity_poly.pdbx_seq_one_letter_code
_entity_poly.pdbx_strand_id
1 'polypeptide(L)'
;MGLSLSCIKTVDDYVKHLDCNRVLPSKTLGKLKINKNIINAETQHTINDIKQKLSLIQERYNASTTAEFYFVENQLTDMHESISQRKEDLYEPEDYSLSGVQERELKKGKTAQDRNNLVKDLVALYQIKNAIKEMIPEDKTKTIDDYSTYYPKPIHNGKVLDIHHPFYSLVEESVKHKLFSDLYAIENNRKVPYVTYSNGWDEVDYK
;
A
#
# COMPACT_ATOMS: atom_id res chain seq x y z
N MET A 1 -34.44 -8.02 34.96
CA MET A 1 -33.18 -8.21 34.21
C MET A 1 -33.53 -8.81 32.86
N GLY A 2 -33.60 -7.99 31.81
CA GLY A 2 -34.00 -8.43 30.46
C GLY A 2 -32.76 -8.60 29.59
N LEU A 3 -32.47 -9.83 29.17
CA LEU A 3 -31.40 -10.12 28.20
C LEU A 3 -31.96 -10.08 26.78
N SER A 4 -31.57 -9.03 26.06
CA SER A 4 -31.10 -8.99 24.66
C SER A 4 -31.74 -9.95 23.64
N LEU A 5 -32.46 -9.37 22.67
CA LEU A 5 -32.99 -10.01 21.46
C LEU A 5 -31.89 -10.59 20.55
N SER A 6 -31.77 -11.91 20.62
CA SER A 6 -31.60 -12.89 19.53
C SER A 6 -31.09 -12.41 18.16
N CYS A 7 -29.87 -12.83 17.81
CA CYS A 7 -29.46 -13.07 16.42
C CYS A 7 -30.38 -14.14 15.82
N ILE A 8 -31.12 -13.77 14.77
CA ILE A 8 -32.00 -14.68 14.03
C ILE A 8 -31.11 -15.68 13.25
N LYS A 9 -31.20 -16.95 13.64
CA LYS A 9 -30.69 -18.12 12.91
C LYS A 9 -31.78 -18.63 11.97
N THR A 10 -31.55 -18.54 10.66
CA THR A 10 -31.87 -19.60 9.68
C THR A 10 -31.49 -19.10 8.29
N VAL A 11 -30.35 -19.56 7.75
CA VAL A 11 -30.16 -20.15 6.40
C VAL A 11 -28.71 -20.69 6.36
N ASP A 12 -28.59 -21.98 6.06
CA ASP A 12 -27.40 -22.78 5.71
C ASP A 12 -26.25 -22.95 6.73
N ASP A 13 -26.17 -24.18 7.26
CA ASP A 13 -25.10 -24.77 8.09
C ASP A 13 -23.69 -24.78 7.44
N TYR A 14 -23.52 -24.17 6.26
CA TYR A 14 -22.22 -23.92 5.62
C TYR A 14 -21.58 -22.59 6.02
N VAL A 15 -22.35 -21.66 6.60
CA VAL A 15 -21.86 -20.41 7.19
C VAL A 15 -21.55 -20.66 8.67
N LYS A 16 -20.64 -21.60 8.94
CA LYS A 16 -20.16 -21.87 10.30
C LYS A 16 -19.52 -20.61 10.87
N HIS A 17 -20.19 -20.04 11.86
CA HIS A 17 -19.67 -19.06 12.81
C HIS A 17 -19.11 -17.78 12.18
N LEU A 18 -20.00 -16.84 11.84
CA LEU A 18 -19.69 -15.42 11.98
C LEU A 18 -19.42 -15.14 13.46
N ASP A 19 -18.20 -15.45 13.88
CA ASP A 19 -17.65 -15.10 15.17
C ASP A 19 -17.71 -13.57 15.25
N CYS A 20 -18.64 -13.03 16.06
CA CYS A 20 -18.83 -11.59 16.19
C CYS A 20 -17.57 -10.86 16.72
N ASN A 21 -16.55 -11.62 17.14
CA ASN A 21 -15.23 -11.15 17.54
C ASN A 21 -14.16 -11.25 16.45
N ARG A 22 -14.50 -11.73 15.25
CA ARG A 22 -13.56 -11.90 14.15
C ARG A 22 -12.99 -10.55 13.72
N VAL A 23 -11.68 -10.41 13.86
CA VAL A 23 -10.96 -9.23 13.40
C VAL A 23 -10.98 -9.24 11.88
N LEU A 24 -11.67 -8.26 11.27
CA LEU A 24 -11.65 -8.09 9.82
C LEU A 24 -10.18 -7.97 9.35
N PRO A 25 -9.76 -8.68 8.31
CA PRO A 25 -8.36 -8.72 7.91
C PRO A 25 -7.88 -7.42 7.24
N SER A 26 -8.72 -6.76 6.45
CA SER A 26 -8.45 -5.43 5.90
C SER A 26 -9.53 -4.41 6.26
N LYS A 27 -9.17 -3.12 6.29
CA LYS A 27 -10.10 -2.00 6.58
C LYS A 27 -9.71 -0.74 5.81
N THR A 28 -10.66 0.14 5.56
CA THR A 28 -10.36 1.48 5.04
C THR A 28 -9.67 2.33 6.10
N LEU A 29 -8.84 3.28 5.67
CA LEU A 29 -8.11 4.17 6.59
C LEU A 29 -9.05 4.93 7.54
N GLY A 30 -10.21 5.37 7.07
CA GLY A 30 -11.23 6.04 7.89
C GLY A 30 -11.75 5.16 9.03
N LYS A 31 -11.96 3.86 8.80
CA LYS A 31 -12.35 2.90 9.85
C LYS A 31 -11.22 2.62 10.85
N LEU A 32 -9.97 2.82 10.44
CA LEU A 32 -8.78 2.71 11.29
C LEU A 32 -8.44 4.02 12.01
N LYS A 33 -9.15 5.12 11.72
CA LYS A 33 -8.81 6.47 12.18
C LYS A 33 -7.38 6.88 11.80
N ILE A 34 -6.89 6.40 10.66
CA ILE A 34 -5.59 6.76 10.10
C ILE A 34 -5.84 7.81 9.01
N ASN A 35 -5.12 8.93 9.08
CA ASN A 35 -5.18 9.97 8.06
C ASN A 35 -3.84 10.01 7.32
N LYS A 36 -3.84 9.60 6.05
CA LYS A 36 -2.64 9.58 5.20
C LYS A 36 -2.06 10.97 4.90
N ASN A 37 -2.78 12.05 5.19
CA ASN A 37 -2.29 13.42 5.06
C ASN A 37 -1.64 13.95 6.35
N ILE A 38 -1.78 13.23 7.48
CA ILE A 38 -1.10 13.58 8.73
C ILE A 38 0.17 12.75 8.82
N ILE A 39 1.32 13.43 8.70
CA ILE A 39 2.65 12.82 8.76
C ILE A 39 3.11 12.88 10.22
N ASN A 40 3.53 11.74 10.77
CA ASN A 40 4.07 11.69 12.14
C ASN A 40 5.53 12.19 12.15
N ALA A 41 6.08 12.48 13.34
CA ALA A 41 7.42 13.04 13.48
C ALA A 41 8.54 12.15 12.91
N GLU A 42 8.45 10.83 13.10
CA GLU A 42 9.44 9.88 12.60
C GLU A 42 9.42 9.81 11.06
N THR A 43 8.24 9.69 10.46
CA THR A 43 8.09 9.73 9.01
C THR A 43 8.53 11.07 8.42
N GLN A 44 8.24 12.19 9.11
CA GLN A 44 8.70 13.51 8.67
C GLN A 44 10.23 13.64 8.72
N HIS A 45 10.87 13.09 9.76
CA HIS A 45 12.33 13.04 9.84
C HIS A 45 12.93 12.28 8.65
N THR A 46 12.41 11.08 8.37
CA THR A 46 12.83 10.28 7.21
C THR A 46 12.62 11.01 5.89
N ILE A 47 11.49 11.69 5.71
CA ILE A 47 11.23 12.53 4.53
C ILE A 47 12.27 13.65 4.40
N ASN A 48 12.59 14.32 5.50
CA ASN A 48 13.57 15.41 5.49
C ASN A 48 14.97 14.90 5.12
N ASP A 49 15.40 13.77 5.68
CA ASP A 49 16.69 13.15 5.36
C ASP A 49 16.79 12.76 3.89
N ILE A 50 15.74 12.12 3.36
CA ILE A 50 15.65 11.74 1.94
C ILE A 50 15.69 12.99 1.07
N LYS A 51 14.85 14.01 1.35
CA LYS A 51 14.83 15.27 0.59
C LYS A 51 16.20 15.94 0.61
N GLN A 52 16.90 15.94 1.74
CA GLN A 52 18.24 16.50 1.83
C GLN A 52 19.23 15.75 0.92
N LYS A 53 19.24 14.41 0.96
CA LYS A 53 20.14 13.58 0.14
C LYS A 53 19.87 13.77 -1.35
N LEU A 54 18.60 13.70 -1.75
CA LEU A 54 18.19 13.87 -3.13
C LEU A 54 18.47 15.29 -3.66
N SER A 55 18.30 16.33 -2.84
CA SER A 55 18.60 17.72 -3.26
C SER A 55 20.07 17.93 -3.65
N LEU A 56 21.02 17.15 -3.09
CA LEU A 56 22.45 17.26 -3.44
C LEU A 56 22.77 16.73 -4.86
N ILE A 57 21.86 15.94 -5.43
CA ILE A 57 22.07 15.22 -6.68
C ILE A 57 20.97 15.49 -7.73
N GLN A 58 19.97 16.31 -7.41
CA GLN A 58 18.77 16.52 -8.24
C GLN A 58 19.08 17.00 -9.67
N GLU A 59 20.06 17.86 -9.84
CA GLU A 59 20.43 18.39 -11.17
C GLU A 59 21.38 17.47 -11.94
N ARG A 60 21.82 16.35 -11.36
CA ARG A 60 22.83 15.47 -11.96
C ARG A 60 22.17 14.46 -12.87
N TYR A 61 22.55 14.47 -14.15
CA TYR A 61 22.07 13.49 -15.13
C TYR A 61 22.41 12.04 -14.74
N ASN A 62 23.51 11.83 -14.00
CA ASN A 62 23.93 10.53 -13.47
C ASN A 62 23.59 10.35 -11.98
N ALA A 63 22.54 11.00 -11.46
CA ALA A 63 22.17 10.91 -10.04
C ALA A 63 22.02 9.46 -9.56
N SER A 64 21.55 8.53 -10.40
CA SER A 64 21.39 7.11 -10.10
C SER A 64 22.70 6.36 -9.76
N THR A 65 23.87 6.93 -10.04
CA THR A 65 25.17 6.33 -9.71
C THR A 65 25.83 6.94 -8.48
N THR A 66 25.11 7.82 -7.75
CA THR A 66 25.65 8.54 -6.59
C THR A 66 25.39 7.79 -5.29
N ALA A 67 26.25 8.01 -4.29
CA ALA A 67 26.08 7.40 -2.97
C ALA A 67 24.79 7.85 -2.28
N GLU A 68 24.39 9.10 -2.47
CA GLU A 68 23.14 9.65 -1.96
C GLU A 68 21.92 8.94 -2.55
N PHE A 69 21.95 8.61 -3.84
CA PHE A 69 20.89 7.84 -4.48
C PHE A 69 20.80 6.42 -3.93
N TYR A 70 21.93 5.70 -3.89
CA TYR A 70 21.98 4.34 -3.35
C TYR A 70 21.56 4.28 -1.88
N PHE A 71 21.87 5.31 -1.09
CA PHE A 71 21.40 5.42 0.28
C PHE A 71 19.86 5.43 0.36
N VAL A 72 19.22 6.27 -0.45
CA VAL A 72 17.75 6.37 -0.48
C VAL A 72 17.13 5.08 -1.05
N GLU A 73 17.70 4.52 -2.11
CA GLU A 73 17.26 3.26 -2.71
C GLU A 73 17.29 2.11 -1.69
N ASN A 74 18.40 1.95 -0.97
CA ASN A 74 18.53 0.93 0.08
C ASN A 74 17.52 1.15 1.20
N GLN A 75 17.35 2.40 1.66
CA GLN A 75 16.39 2.70 2.72
C GLN A 75 14.94 2.36 2.31
N LEU A 76 14.54 2.66 1.07
CA LEU A 76 13.22 2.30 0.55
C LEU A 76 13.06 0.78 0.38
N THR A 77 14.13 0.10 -0.04
CA THR A 77 14.17 -1.36 -0.19
C THR A 77 14.00 -2.05 1.18
N ASP A 78 14.74 -1.62 2.19
CA ASP A 78 14.65 -2.14 3.56
C ASP A 78 13.24 -1.96 4.14
N MET A 79 12.62 -0.79 3.90
CA MET A 79 11.23 -0.54 4.30
C MET A 79 10.25 -1.48 3.57
N HIS A 80 10.42 -1.63 2.25
CA HIS A 80 9.61 -2.54 1.44
C HIS A 80 9.70 -3.98 1.95
N GLU A 81 10.92 -4.49 2.16
CA GLU A 81 11.17 -5.85 2.64
C GLU A 81 10.61 -6.07 4.04
N SER A 82 10.85 -5.13 4.96
CA SER A 82 10.33 -5.18 6.33
C SER A 82 8.80 -5.23 6.37
N ILE A 83 8.12 -4.42 5.54
CA ILE A 83 6.66 -4.42 5.44
C ILE A 83 6.17 -5.73 4.83
N SER A 84 6.81 -6.21 3.77
CA SER A 84 6.45 -7.45 3.09
C SER A 84 6.57 -8.65 4.04
N GLN A 85 7.67 -8.74 4.80
CA GLN A 85 7.88 -9.76 5.80
C GLN A 85 6.84 -9.69 6.91
N ARG A 86 6.60 -8.50 7.49
CA ARG A 86 5.57 -8.31 8.53
C ARG A 86 4.18 -8.71 8.05
N LYS A 87 3.86 -8.45 6.77
CA LYS A 87 2.59 -8.85 6.17
C LYS A 87 2.48 -10.37 6.08
N GLU A 88 3.50 -11.06 5.60
CA GLU A 88 3.50 -12.53 5.54
C GLU A 88 3.53 -13.18 6.94
N ASP A 89 4.13 -12.54 7.94
CA ASP A 89 4.08 -13.00 9.33
C ASP A 89 2.71 -12.79 9.99
N LEU A 90 1.93 -11.84 9.47
CA LEU A 90 0.66 -11.44 10.06
C LEU A 90 -0.54 -12.23 9.54
N TYR A 91 -0.54 -12.61 8.27
CA TYR A 91 -1.68 -13.26 7.62
C TYR A 91 -1.38 -14.72 7.32
N GLU A 92 -2.38 -15.59 7.48
CA GLU A 92 -2.30 -17.00 7.04
C GLU A 92 -1.83 -17.06 5.58
N PRO A 93 -1.06 -18.09 5.19
CA PRO A 93 -0.60 -18.21 3.82
C PRO A 93 -1.79 -18.24 2.84
N GLU A 94 -1.50 -18.01 1.57
CA GLU A 94 -2.50 -18.20 0.51
C GLU A 94 -2.80 -19.70 0.40
N ASP A 95 -3.74 -20.17 1.23
CA ASP A 95 -4.07 -21.58 1.33
C ASP A 95 -4.92 -21.99 0.13
N TYR A 96 -4.41 -22.97 -0.62
CA TYR A 96 -4.87 -23.39 -1.95
C TYR A 96 -6.26 -24.06 -1.99
N SER A 97 -7.02 -24.06 -0.89
CA SER A 97 -8.16 -24.97 -0.67
C SER A 97 -9.55 -24.34 -0.77
N LEU A 98 -9.67 -23.04 -1.07
CA LEU A 98 -10.97 -22.35 -1.13
C LEU A 98 -11.22 -21.72 -2.51
N SER A 99 -12.37 -22.05 -3.11
CA SER A 99 -12.89 -21.36 -4.28
C SER A 99 -13.41 -19.96 -3.92
N GLY A 100 -13.31 -19.01 -4.86
CA GLY A 100 -13.78 -17.64 -4.69
C GLY A 100 -12.70 -16.61 -4.29
N VAL A 101 -13.08 -15.34 -4.38
CA VAL A 101 -12.29 -14.19 -3.92
C VAL A 101 -12.48 -14.01 -2.42
N GLN A 102 -11.43 -14.24 -1.62
CA GLN A 102 -11.49 -14.14 -0.15
C GLN A 102 -10.32 -13.31 0.40
N GLU A 103 -10.53 -12.62 1.53
CA GLU A 103 -9.45 -11.94 2.26
C GLU A 103 -8.74 -12.95 3.19
N ARG A 104 -7.40 -13.00 3.16
CA ARG A 104 -6.58 -13.84 4.07
C ARG A 104 -6.92 -13.52 5.52
N GLU A 105 -6.96 -14.54 6.37
CA GLU A 105 -7.17 -14.36 7.81
C GLU A 105 -5.88 -13.94 8.52
N LEU A 106 -6.01 -13.30 9.69
CA LEU A 106 -4.86 -13.08 10.57
C LEU A 106 -4.42 -14.40 11.17
N LYS A 107 -3.10 -14.62 11.28
CA LYS A 107 -2.57 -15.83 11.92
C LYS A 107 -3.02 -15.92 13.38
N LYS A 108 -3.14 -17.15 13.88
CA LYS A 108 -3.48 -17.39 15.29
C LYS A 108 -2.57 -16.61 16.24
N GLY A 109 -3.17 -15.89 17.18
CA GLY A 109 -2.46 -15.06 18.16
C GLY A 109 -2.12 -13.64 17.69
N LYS A 110 -2.40 -13.29 16.43
CA LYS A 110 -2.28 -11.93 15.93
C LYS A 110 -3.54 -11.12 16.21
N THR A 111 -3.38 -9.81 16.36
CA THR A 111 -4.42 -8.90 16.84
C THR A 111 -4.79 -7.85 15.79
N ALA A 112 -5.92 -7.17 16.05
CA ALA A 112 -6.28 -5.98 15.30
C ALA A 112 -5.22 -4.88 15.35
N GLN A 113 -4.45 -4.80 16.45
CA GLN A 113 -3.40 -3.82 16.64
C GLN A 113 -2.21 -4.11 15.72
N ASP A 114 -1.84 -5.38 15.54
CA ASP A 114 -0.75 -5.78 14.63
C ASP A 114 -1.06 -5.35 13.19
N ARG A 115 -2.31 -5.57 12.75
CA ARG A 115 -2.80 -5.06 11.45
C ARG A 115 -2.78 -3.55 11.37
N ASN A 116 -3.18 -2.84 12.43
CA ASN A 116 -3.15 -1.38 12.44
C ASN A 116 -1.72 -0.84 12.34
N ASN A 117 -0.75 -1.50 12.99
CA ASN A 117 0.66 -1.14 12.92
C ASN A 117 1.19 -1.34 11.49
N LEU A 118 0.93 -2.50 10.87
CA LEU A 118 1.28 -2.73 9.47
C LEU A 118 0.69 -1.66 8.53
N VAL A 119 -0.57 -1.26 8.73
CA VAL A 119 -1.18 -0.19 7.92
C VAL A 119 -0.51 1.17 8.15
N LYS A 120 -0.04 1.47 9.37
CA LYS A 120 0.74 2.69 9.62
C LYS A 120 2.08 2.66 8.89
N ASP A 121 2.78 1.53 8.88
CA ASP A 121 4.03 1.36 8.13
C ASP A 121 3.81 1.56 6.62
N LEU A 122 2.72 0.98 6.07
CA LEU A 122 2.32 1.18 4.68
C LEU A 122 2.02 2.65 4.36
N VAL A 123 1.32 3.35 5.26
CA VAL A 123 1.04 4.79 5.11
C VAL A 123 2.32 5.62 5.18
N ALA A 124 3.28 5.26 6.05
CA ALA A 124 4.56 5.94 6.11
C ALA A 124 5.35 5.79 4.79
N LEU A 125 5.41 4.57 4.23
CA LEU A 125 6.04 4.33 2.93
C LEU A 125 5.34 5.12 1.81
N TYR A 126 4.00 5.14 1.79
CA TYR A 126 3.22 5.96 0.85
C TYR A 126 3.58 7.44 0.95
N GLN A 127 3.64 7.99 2.17
CA GLN A 127 3.99 9.39 2.42
C GLN A 127 5.40 9.71 1.93
N ILE A 128 6.38 8.83 2.20
CA ILE A 128 7.76 8.98 1.74
C ILE A 128 7.84 8.98 0.21
N LYS A 129 7.21 7.99 -0.45
CA LYS A 129 7.22 7.91 -1.92
C LYS A 129 6.57 9.14 -2.56
N ASN A 130 5.46 9.65 -2.00
CA ASN A 130 4.86 10.90 -2.47
C ASN A 130 5.80 12.09 -2.29
N ALA A 131 6.50 12.18 -1.16
CA ALA A 131 7.47 13.25 -0.93
C ALA A 131 8.64 13.22 -1.93
N ILE A 132 9.04 12.04 -2.42
CA ILE A 132 10.02 11.91 -3.52
C ILE A 132 9.39 12.28 -4.86
N LYS A 133 8.13 11.88 -5.14
CA LYS A 133 7.39 12.28 -6.36
C LYS A 133 7.31 13.80 -6.50
N GLU A 134 7.16 14.55 -5.40
CA GLU A 134 7.20 16.02 -5.40
C GLU A 134 8.53 16.61 -5.89
N MET A 135 9.64 15.87 -5.79
CA MET A 135 10.96 16.32 -6.24
C MET A 135 11.23 16.02 -7.71
N ILE A 136 10.41 15.17 -8.34
CA ILE A 136 10.55 14.83 -9.75
C ILE A 136 10.01 15.98 -10.59
N PRO A 137 10.79 16.51 -11.56
CA PRO A 137 10.32 17.57 -12.43
C PRO A 137 9.14 17.12 -13.30
N GLU A 138 8.36 18.08 -13.76
CA GLU A 138 7.26 17.84 -14.69
C GLU A 138 7.78 17.60 -16.11
N ASP A 139 7.30 16.55 -16.75
CA ASP A 139 7.48 16.32 -18.18
C ASP A 139 6.57 17.25 -18.98
N LYS A 140 7.13 18.36 -19.44
CA LYS A 140 6.41 19.37 -20.24
C LYS A 140 6.08 18.90 -21.67
N THR A 141 6.55 17.73 -22.08
CA THR A 141 6.27 17.20 -23.43
C THR A 141 4.99 16.38 -23.50
N LYS A 142 4.40 16.05 -22.33
CA LYS A 142 3.21 15.22 -22.22
C LYS A 142 2.14 15.91 -21.39
N THR A 143 0.90 15.51 -21.61
CA THR A 143 -0.27 16.01 -20.90
C THR A 143 -0.89 14.90 -20.07
N ILE A 144 -1.72 15.27 -19.09
CA ILE A 144 -2.45 14.30 -18.25
C ILE A 144 -3.37 13.42 -19.11
N ASP A 145 -3.95 13.99 -20.17
CA ASP A 145 -4.89 13.30 -21.06
C ASP A 145 -4.23 12.13 -21.81
N ASP A 146 -2.90 12.17 -21.99
CA ASP A 146 -2.13 11.10 -22.61
C ASP A 146 -2.18 9.78 -21.80
N TYR A 147 -2.57 9.82 -20.52
CA TYR A 147 -2.49 8.70 -19.58
C TYR A 147 -3.85 8.21 -19.06
N SER A 148 -4.89 8.24 -19.91
CA SER A 148 -6.24 7.83 -19.53
C SER A 148 -6.36 6.40 -18.98
N THR A 149 -5.56 5.44 -19.49
CA THR A 149 -5.69 4.00 -19.20
C THR A 149 -4.44 3.33 -18.59
N TYR A 150 -3.34 4.05 -18.36
CA TYR A 150 -2.10 3.43 -17.88
C TYR A 150 -2.05 3.31 -16.35
N TYR A 151 -1.74 2.14 -15.81
CA TYR A 151 -1.37 1.95 -14.41
C TYR A 151 0.01 1.31 -14.33
N PRO A 152 0.97 1.88 -13.57
CA PRO A 152 0.87 3.06 -12.71
C PRO A 152 0.89 4.38 -13.52
N LYS A 153 0.05 5.37 -13.16
CA LYS A 153 0.08 6.69 -13.81
C LYS A 153 1.32 7.46 -13.34
N PRO A 154 2.12 8.06 -14.24
CA PRO A 154 3.19 8.97 -13.87
C PRO A 154 2.63 10.36 -13.52
N ILE A 155 1.46 10.43 -12.88
CA ILE A 155 0.79 11.70 -12.55
C ILE A 155 0.79 11.87 -11.04
N HIS A 156 1.24 13.02 -10.56
CA HIS A 156 1.23 13.36 -9.14
C HIS A 156 0.87 14.83 -8.94
N ASN A 157 -0.13 15.10 -8.09
CA ASN A 157 -0.62 16.45 -7.79
C ASN A 157 -0.90 17.32 -9.04
N GLY A 158 -1.47 16.72 -10.09
CA GLY A 158 -1.81 17.42 -11.33
C GLY A 158 -0.62 17.70 -12.26
N LYS A 159 0.53 17.03 -12.06
CA LYS A 159 1.71 17.11 -12.93
C LYS A 159 2.04 15.74 -13.51
N VAL A 160 2.43 15.71 -14.78
CA VAL A 160 3.05 14.51 -15.38
C VAL A 160 4.51 14.48 -14.96
N LEU A 161 4.92 13.47 -14.22
CA LEU A 161 6.29 13.27 -13.76
C LEU A 161 7.20 12.88 -14.94
N ASP A 162 8.40 13.45 -14.97
CA ASP A 162 9.47 13.01 -15.89
C ASP A 162 9.96 11.61 -15.50
N ILE A 163 9.52 10.61 -16.27
CA ILE A 163 9.86 9.21 -16.06
C ILE A 163 11.34 8.90 -16.39
N HIS A 164 12.03 9.80 -17.08
CA HIS A 164 13.47 9.67 -17.37
C HIS A 164 14.33 10.27 -16.26
N HIS A 165 13.74 11.04 -15.34
CA HIS A 165 14.46 11.56 -14.20
C HIS A 165 14.90 10.40 -13.29
N PRO A 166 16.17 10.36 -12.82
CA PRO A 166 16.67 9.24 -12.02
C PRO A 166 15.83 8.92 -10.78
N PHE A 167 15.21 9.91 -10.15
CA PHE A 167 14.37 9.68 -8.96
C PHE A 167 13.07 8.93 -9.26
N TYR A 168 12.65 8.85 -10.53
CA TYR A 168 11.45 8.10 -10.88
C TYR A 168 11.58 6.62 -10.52
N SER A 169 12.77 6.02 -10.67
CA SER A 169 12.97 4.61 -10.31
C SER A 169 12.88 4.34 -8.80
N LEU A 170 13.01 5.36 -7.95
CA LEU A 170 12.81 5.23 -6.49
C LEU A 170 11.32 5.12 -6.11
N VAL A 171 10.44 5.63 -6.97
CA VAL A 171 9.00 5.73 -6.69
C VAL A 171 8.14 4.94 -7.66
N GLU A 172 8.72 4.42 -8.74
CA GLU A 172 8.03 3.51 -9.64
C GLU A 172 7.57 2.27 -8.87
N GLU A 173 6.44 1.74 -9.28
CA GLU A 173 5.81 0.61 -8.62
C GLU A 173 5.47 -0.44 -9.66
N SER A 174 5.90 -1.68 -9.42
CA SER A 174 5.57 -2.78 -10.30
C SER A 174 4.16 -3.28 -9.99
N VAL A 175 3.29 -3.25 -11.00
CA VAL A 175 1.86 -3.61 -10.87
C VAL A 175 1.60 -5.02 -10.39
N LYS A 176 2.60 -5.91 -10.49
CA LYS A 176 2.53 -7.29 -10.01
C LYS A 176 2.82 -7.42 -8.51
N HIS A 177 3.37 -6.38 -7.87
CA HIS A 177 3.76 -6.44 -6.47
C HIS A 177 2.56 -6.17 -5.56
N LYS A 178 2.39 -7.01 -4.53
CA LYS A 178 1.36 -6.80 -3.49
C LYS A 178 1.46 -5.41 -2.86
N LEU A 179 2.67 -4.88 -2.71
CA LEU A 179 2.90 -3.56 -2.14
C LEU A 179 2.39 -2.44 -3.04
N PHE A 180 2.47 -2.57 -4.37
CA PHE A 180 1.79 -1.65 -5.30
C PHE A 180 0.29 -1.63 -5.00
N SER A 181 -0.35 -2.79 -4.88
CA SER A 181 -1.78 -2.88 -4.55
C SER A 181 -2.12 -2.21 -3.22
N ASP A 182 -1.25 -2.32 -2.21
CA ASP A 182 -1.41 -1.63 -0.92
C ASP A 182 -1.33 -0.10 -1.08
N LEU A 183 -0.29 0.42 -1.75
CA LEU A 183 -0.07 1.85 -1.95
C LEU A 183 -1.18 2.47 -2.81
N TYR A 184 -1.59 1.77 -3.88
CA TYR A 184 -2.74 2.13 -4.69
C TYR A 184 -4.04 2.16 -3.88
N ALA A 185 -4.24 1.20 -2.97
CA ALA A 185 -5.40 1.18 -2.09
C ALA A 185 -5.38 2.34 -1.07
N ILE A 186 -4.21 2.71 -0.54
CA ILE A 186 -4.04 3.91 0.30
C ILE A 186 -4.40 5.18 -0.48
N GLU A 187 -3.85 5.33 -1.69
CA GLU A 187 -4.12 6.48 -2.56
C GLU A 187 -5.62 6.64 -2.84
N ASN A 188 -6.31 5.53 -3.08
CA ASN A 188 -7.73 5.52 -3.46
C ASN A 188 -8.70 5.30 -2.29
N ASN A 189 -8.23 5.39 -1.04
CA ASN A 189 -9.03 5.17 0.18
C ASN A 189 -9.77 3.81 0.22
N ARG A 190 -9.20 2.80 -0.43
CA ARG A 190 -9.71 1.42 -0.45
C ARG A 190 -9.28 0.68 0.83
N LYS A 191 -9.70 -0.58 0.95
CA LYS A 191 -9.32 -1.43 2.08
C LYS A 191 -7.82 -1.76 2.02
N VAL A 192 -7.18 -1.71 3.19
CA VAL A 192 -5.76 -2.04 3.38
C VAL A 192 -5.56 -2.88 4.65
N PRO A 193 -4.53 -3.75 4.70
CA PRO A 193 -3.68 -4.13 3.58
C PRO A 193 -4.46 -4.97 2.53
N TYR A 194 -4.01 -4.93 1.29
CA TYR A 194 -4.47 -5.78 0.20
C TYR A 194 -4.07 -7.23 0.48
N VAL A 195 -5.01 -7.99 1.02
CA VAL A 195 -4.85 -9.41 1.37
C VAL A 195 -5.91 -10.27 0.70
N THR A 196 -6.52 -9.75 -0.36
CA THR A 196 -7.45 -10.49 -1.20
C THR A 196 -6.67 -11.52 -2.01
N TYR A 197 -7.12 -12.75 -1.91
CA TYR A 197 -6.70 -13.86 -2.75
C TYR A 197 -7.82 -14.17 -3.75
N SER A 198 -7.44 -14.45 -4.99
CA SER A 198 -8.33 -14.93 -6.05
C SER A 198 -7.68 -16.14 -6.68
N ASN A 199 -8.36 -17.28 -6.65
CA ASN A 199 -8.01 -18.38 -7.53
C ASN A 199 -8.43 -17.96 -8.94
N GLY A 200 -7.48 -17.93 -9.89
CA GLY A 200 -7.62 -17.39 -11.26
C GLY A 200 -8.69 -18.01 -12.18
N TRP A 201 -9.71 -18.65 -11.62
CA TRP A 201 -10.93 -19.10 -12.27
C TRP A 201 -12.08 -18.07 -12.17
N ASP A 202 -11.94 -17.04 -11.32
CA ASP A 202 -12.97 -16.00 -11.11
C ASP A 202 -12.58 -14.60 -11.63
N GLU A 203 -11.54 -14.49 -12.49
CA GLU A 203 -11.44 -13.33 -13.40
C GLU A 203 -12.51 -13.48 -14.50
N VAL A 204 -13.78 -13.43 -14.09
CA VAL A 204 -14.88 -13.21 -15.03
C VAL A 204 -14.75 -11.77 -15.49
N ASP A 205 -14.37 -11.60 -16.75
CA ASP A 205 -14.40 -10.36 -17.51
C ASP A 205 -15.45 -9.39 -16.98
N TYR A 206 -15.02 -8.33 -16.30
CA TYR A 206 -15.85 -7.14 -16.14
C TYR A 206 -15.91 -6.46 -17.52
N LYS A 207 -16.95 -6.79 -18.28
CA LYS A 207 -17.43 -5.96 -19.41
C LYS A 207 -18.00 -4.65 -18.90
#